data_AF-A0AA46K8S2-F1
#
_entry.id   AF-A0AA46K8S2-F1
#
_cell.length_a   1.000
_cell.length_b   1.000
_cell.length_c   1.000
_cell.angle_alpha   90.00
_cell.angle_beta   90.00
_cell.angle_gamma   90.00
#
_symmetry.space_group_name_H-M   'P 1'
#
loop_
_entity.id
_entity.type
_entity.pdbx_description
1 polymer ?
#
loop_
_entity_poly.entity_id
_entity_poly.type
_entity_poly.pdbx_seq_one_letter_code
_entity_poly.pdbx_strand_id
1 'polypeptide(L)'
;MTNFSFKRLVNQLDIHLFKRMPLVHQTEASECGLACLAMICGHYGKNVDLIALRQQFNLSARGTTLAGLIGMADQLGLSTRPLSLDINELGALKMPCVLHWEFNHFVVLVSVGQNRVVLHDPARGRRTVSLSELSASFTGVALEVWPGSAFNANTVRNTFSLGTLTGSVHGLKWTLGKIFWTDPTTVDISCPHDEARSKASGLTPPR
;
A
#
# COMPACT_ATOMS: atom_id res chain seq x y z
N MET A 1 -15.36 -19.13 42.38
CA MET A 1 -15.14 -17.73 41.97
C MET A 1 -13.84 -17.60 41.16
N THR A 2 -13.73 -18.20 39.97
CA THR A 2 -12.47 -18.23 39.18
C THR A 2 -12.66 -18.04 37.67
N ASN A 3 -13.81 -17.54 37.21
CA ASN A 3 -14.07 -17.34 35.77
C ASN A 3 -13.58 -15.99 35.22
N PHE A 4 -13.29 -15.00 36.06
CA PHE A 4 -12.98 -13.64 35.60
C PHE A 4 -11.50 -13.44 35.20
N SER A 5 -10.57 -14.20 35.82
CA SER A 5 -9.13 -14.08 35.54
C SER A 5 -8.74 -14.80 34.26
N PHE A 6 -9.31 -15.99 34.02
CA PHE A 6 -9.05 -16.79 32.81
C PHE A 6 -9.59 -16.10 31.55
N LYS A 7 -10.79 -15.51 31.63
CA LYS A 7 -11.37 -14.75 30.51
C LYS A 7 -10.51 -13.55 30.12
N ARG A 8 -9.79 -12.94 31.08
CA ARG A 8 -8.90 -11.79 30.84
C ARG A 8 -7.54 -12.20 30.24
N LEU A 9 -7.02 -13.37 30.60
CA LEU A 9 -5.82 -13.97 29.98
C LEU A 9 -6.08 -14.43 28.55
N VAL A 10 -7.21 -15.10 28.29
CA VAL A 10 -7.64 -15.44 26.93
C VAL A 10 -7.89 -14.15 26.13
N ASN A 11 -8.52 -13.13 26.70
CA ASN A 11 -8.71 -11.86 25.99
C ASN A 11 -7.41 -11.05 25.79
N GLN A 12 -6.29 -11.38 26.44
CA GLN A 12 -4.97 -10.79 26.13
C GLN A 12 -4.17 -11.62 25.12
N LEU A 13 -4.45 -12.93 25.04
CA LEU A 13 -3.84 -13.83 24.07
C LEU A 13 -4.60 -13.84 22.72
N ASP A 14 -5.89 -13.48 22.71
CA ASP A 14 -6.80 -13.76 21.58
C ASP A 14 -7.38 -12.50 20.89
N ILE A 15 -7.21 -11.29 21.43
CA ILE A 15 -7.62 -10.04 20.74
C ILE A 15 -6.64 -9.56 19.67
N HIS A 16 -5.49 -10.22 19.55
CA HIS A 16 -4.49 -9.96 18.50
C HIS A 16 -4.39 -11.08 17.45
N LEU A 17 -5.15 -12.18 17.63
CA LEU A 17 -5.09 -13.35 16.75
C LEU A 17 -5.79 -13.11 15.40
N PHE A 18 -6.71 -12.14 15.35
CA PHE A 18 -7.36 -11.69 14.13
C PHE A 18 -7.02 -10.23 13.83
N LYS A 19 -5.73 -9.91 13.70
CA LYS A 19 -5.35 -8.64 13.07
C LYS A 19 -5.89 -8.65 11.63
N ARG A 20 -6.89 -7.81 11.36
CA ARG A 20 -7.40 -7.59 10.00
C ARG A 20 -6.21 -7.19 9.14
N MET A 21 -5.89 -8.03 8.17
CA MET A 21 -4.84 -7.75 7.21
C MET A 21 -5.19 -6.45 6.48
N PRO A 22 -4.31 -5.45 6.46
CA PRO A 22 -4.54 -4.26 5.66
C PRO A 22 -4.54 -4.67 4.19
N LEU A 23 -5.49 -4.12 3.43
CA LEU A 23 -5.49 -4.27 1.99
C LEU A 23 -4.61 -3.19 1.37
N VAL A 24 -3.61 -3.60 0.61
CA VAL A 24 -2.68 -2.69 -0.08
C VAL A 24 -2.89 -2.87 -1.58
N HIS A 25 -3.24 -1.79 -2.25
CA HIS A 25 -3.43 -1.78 -3.70
C HIS A 25 -2.13 -1.47 -4.42
N GLN A 26 -1.83 -2.24 -5.47
CA GLN A 26 -0.71 -1.94 -6.36
C GLN A 26 -1.00 -0.68 -7.18
N THR A 27 0.02 0.13 -7.46
CA THR A 27 -0.10 1.24 -8.42
C THR A 27 0.33 0.80 -9.81
N GLU A 28 1.29 -0.12 -9.88
CA GLU A 28 1.79 -0.69 -11.13
C GLU A 28 1.59 -2.22 -11.16
N ALA A 29 1.50 -2.79 -12.35
CA ALA A 29 1.27 -4.24 -12.52
C ALA A 29 2.45 -5.10 -12.00
N SER A 30 3.66 -4.55 -12.00
CA SER A 30 4.89 -5.22 -11.54
C SER A 30 4.96 -5.40 -10.01
N GLU A 31 4.11 -4.69 -9.26
CA GLU A 31 4.21 -4.52 -7.80
C GLU A 31 3.36 -5.49 -6.99
N CYS A 32 2.62 -6.39 -7.63
CA CYS A 32 1.74 -7.35 -6.96
C CYS A 32 2.47 -8.09 -5.83
N GLY A 33 3.72 -8.52 -6.06
CA GLY A 33 4.58 -9.16 -5.06
C GLY A 33 4.91 -8.26 -3.85
N LEU A 34 5.31 -7.00 -4.09
CA LEU A 34 5.59 -6.04 -3.01
C LEU A 34 4.33 -5.73 -2.20
N ALA A 35 3.19 -5.54 -2.87
CA ALA A 35 1.92 -5.33 -2.21
C ALA A 35 1.54 -6.54 -1.33
N CYS A 36 1.74 -7.77 -1.81
CA CYS A 36 1.54 -8.98 -1.02
C CYS A 36 2.41 -9.00 0.25
N LEU A 37 3.71 -8.69 0.13
CA LEU A 37 4.60 -8.62 1.28
C LEU A 37 4.22 -7.50 2.25
N ALA A 38 3.79 -6.34 1.74
CA ALA A 38 3.33 -5.22 2.56
C ALA A 38 2.08 -5.60 3.39
N MET A 39 1.12 -6.30 2.77
CA MET A 39 -0.06 -6.81 3.47
C MET A 39 0.32 -7.80 4.58
N ILE A 40 1.24 -8.73 4.29
CA ILE A 40 1.71 -9.73 5.27
C ILE A 40 2.47 -9.07 6.41
N CYS A 41 3.36 -8.12 6.12
CA CYS A 41 4.04 -7.31 7.13
C CYS A 41 3.01 -6.62 8.05
N GLY A 42 1.98 -6.00 7.45
CA GLY A 42 0.93 -5.32 8.17
C GLY A 42 0.11 -6.25 9.08
N HIS A 43 -0.16 -7.47 8.63
CA HIS A 43 -0.79 -8.51 9.44
C HIS A 43 0.03 -8.83 10.71
N TYR A 44 1.35 -8.97 10.57
CA TYR A 44 2.27 -9.16 11.71
C TYR A 44 2.61 -7.87 12.47
N GLY A 45 2.00 -6.73 12.10
CA GLY A 45 2.10 -5.46 12.82
C GLY A 45 3.16 -4.48 12.32
N LYS A 46 3.90 -4.81 11.26
CA LYS A 46 4.82 -3.90 10.58
C LYS A 46 4.09 -3.23 9.41
N ASN A 47 3.61 -2.00 9.59
CA ASN A 47 3.05 -1.26 8.46
C ASN A 47 4.20 -0.72 7.61
N VAL A 48 4.29 -1.20 6.37
CA VAL A 48 5.28 -0.73 5.39
C VAL A 48 4.54 -0.07 4.24
N ASP A 49 5.00 1.12 3.87
CA ASP A 49 4.48 1.84 2.71
C ASP A 49 5.03 1.25 1.40
N LEU A 50 4.19 1.13 0.38
CA LEU A 50 4.59 0.68 -0.95
C LEU A 50 5.66 1.60 -1.56
N ILE A 51 5.57 2.91 -1.30
CA ILE A 51 6.57 3.88 -1.80
C ILE A 51 7.94 3.57 -1.20
N ALA A 52 8.01 3.26 0.10
CA ALA A 52 9.26 2.88 0.77
C ALA A 52 9.81 1.56 0.20
N LEU A 53 8.94 0.58 -0.06
CA LEU A 53 9.33 -0.69 -0.67
C LEU A 53 9.89 -0.50 -2.10
N ARG A 54 9.32 0.39 -2.91
CA ARG A 54 9.86 0.70 -4.25
C ARG A 54 11.24 1.32 -4.20
N GLN A 55 11.48 2.19 -3.22
CA GLN A 55 12.80 2.81 -3.03
C GLN A 55 13.84 1.79 -2.58
N GLN A 56 13.43 0.79 -1.80
CA GLN A 56 14.30 -0.28 -1.32
C GLN A 56 14.53 -1.37 -2.38
N PHE A 57 13.52 -1.70 -3.17
CA PHE A 57 13.53 -2.81 -4.11
C PHE A 57 13.26 -2.33 -5.53
N ASN A 58 14.29 -2.43 -6.39
CA ASN A 58 14.16 -2.15 -7.80
C ASN A 58 13.44 -3.30 -8.52
N LEU A 59 12.14 -3.12 -8.79
CA LEU A 59 11.36 -4.07 -9.54
C LEU A 59 11.67 -4.03 -11.04
N SER A 60 11.63 -5.19 -11.68
CA SER A 60 11.66 -5.27 -13.14
C SER A 60 10.31 -4.83 -13.73
N ALA A 61 10.32 -4.28 -14.94
CA ALA A 61 9.10 -4.05 -15.71
C ALA A 61 8.27 -5.32 -15.93
N ARG A 62 8.91 -6.51 -15.89
CA ARG A 62 8.22 -7.81 -15.99
C ARG A 62 7.59 -8.28 -14.67
N GLY A 63 7.72 -7.52 -13.58
CA GLY A 63 7.26 -7.88 -12.25
C GLY A 63 8.28 -8.65 -11.42
N THR A 64 7.76 -9.32 -10.39
CA THR A 64 8.55 -10.03 -9.37
C THR A 64 8.54 -11.53 -9.64
N THR A 65 9.70 -12.19 -9.64
CA THR A 65 9.75 -13.67 -9.67
C THR A 65 9.58 -14.24 -8.27
N LEU A 66 9.19 -15.52 -8.13
CA LEU A 66 9.10 -16.17 -6.80
C LEU A 66 10.43 -16.09 -6.02
N ALA A 67 11.56 -16.33 -6.70
CA ALA A 67 12.89 -16.20 -6.08
C ALA A 67 13.18 -14.77 -5.63
N GLY A 68 12.80 -13.76 -6.44
CA GLY A 68 12.89 -12.36 -6.05
C GLY A 68 12.01 -12.04 -4.84
N LEU A 69 10.78 -12.57 -4.81
CA LEU A 69 9.85 -12.40 -3.70
C LEU A 69 10.42 -12.95 -2.38
N ILE A 70 11.04 -14.13 -2.43
CA ILE A 70 11.73 -14.75 -1.29
C ILE A 70 12.89 -13.85 -0.81
N GLY A 71 13.73 -13.37 -1.73
CA GLY A 71 14.84 -12.47 -1.37
C GLY A 71 14.38 -11.15 -0.77
N MET A 72 13.27 -10.58 -1.25
CA MET A 72 12.69 -9.37 -0.67
C MET A 72 12.07 -9.63 0.70
N ALA A 73 11.40 -10.78 0.89
CA ALA A 73 10.85 -11.17 2.18
C ALA A 73 11.95 -11.32 3.24
N ASP A 74 13.06 -11.97 2.89
CA ASP A 74 14.22 -12.13 3.77
C ASP A 74 14.81 -10.78 4.20
N GLN A 75 14.98 -9.85 3.25
CA GLN A 75 15.43 -8.48 3.56
C GLN A 75 14.44 -7.69 4.44
N LEU A 76 13.16 -8.04 4.43
CA LEU A 76 12.15 -7.48 5.33
C LEU A 76 12.16 -8.12 6.72
N GLY A 77 13.00 -9.14 6.93
CA GLY A 77 13.11 -9.93 8.16
C GLY A 77 12.09 -11.07 8.23
N LEU A 78 11.43 -11.41 7.13
CA LEU A 78 10.45 -12.49 7.06
C LEU A 78 11.14 -13.81 6.68
N SER A 79 10.71 -14.90 7.29
CA SER A 79 11.05 -16.24 6.87
C SER A 79 9.99 -16.77 5.90
N THR A 80 10.43 -17.47 4.87
CA THR A 80 9.53 -18.00 3.84
C THR A 80 9.76 -19.47 3.55
N ARG A 81 8.70 -20.18 3.16
CA ARG A 81 8.79 -21.56 2.67
C ARG A 81 8.00 -21.71 1.37
N PRO A 82 8.67 -21.88 0.21
CA PRO A 82 7.97 -22.19 -1.03
C PRO A 82 7.49 -23.64 -1.00
N LEU A 83 6.26 -23.84 -1.45
CA LEU A 83 5.59 -25.15 -1.49
C LEU A 83 4.91 -25.31 -2.85
N SER A 84 4.92 -26.55 -3.35
CA SER A 84 4.05 -26.96 -4.44
C SER A 84 3.03 -27.93 -3.88
N LEU A 85 1.74 -27.64 -4.07
CA LEU A 85 0.65 -28.41 -3.49
C LEU A 85 -0.62 -28.31 -4.33
N ASP A 86 -1.52 -29.25 -4.13
CA ASP A 86 -2.84 -29.25 -4.73
C ASP A 86 -3.84 -28.42 -3.93
N ILE A 87 -4.96 -28.07 -4.57
CA ILE A 87 -6.02 -27.23 -3.98
C ILE A 87 -6.59 -27.85 -2.69
N ASN A 88 -6.63 -29.17 -2.61
CA ASN A 88 -7.12 -29.91 -1.44
C ASN A 88 -6.25 -29.70 -0.19
N GLU A 89 -4.99 -29.32 -0.38
CA GLU A 89 -4.01 -29.15 0.70
C GLU A 89 -3.93 -27.70 1.18
N LEU A 90 -4.65 -26.76 0.54
CA LEU A 90 -4.65 -25.34 0.93
C LEU A 90 -5.08 -25.10 2.38
N GLY A 91 -5.92 -25.98 2.93
CA GLY A 91 -6.35 -25.92 4.33
C GLY A 91 -5.23 -26.22 5.34
N ALA A 92 -4.14 -26.86 4.91
CA ALA A 92 -2.99 -27.17 5.76
C ALA A 92 -1.92 -26.06 5.78
N LEU A 93 -2.06 -25.04 4.93
CA LEU A 93 -1.10 -23.95 4.84
C LEU A 93 -1.17 -23.01 6.05
N LYS A 94 0.00 -22.50 6.44
CA LYS A 94 0.07 -21.39 7.40
C LYS A 94 -0.41 -20.09 6.77
N MET A 95 -1.46 -19.51 7.34
CA MET A 95 -2.03 -18.24 6.88
C MET A 95 -1.46 -17.05 7.67
N PRO A 96 -1.32 -15.87 7.04
CA PRO A 96 -1.53 -15.61 5.61
C PRO A 96 -0.38 -16.17 4.75
N CYS A 97 -0.69 -16.64 3.54
CA CYS A 97 0.30 -17.10 2.57
C CYS A 97 0.12 -16.42 1.21
N VAL A 98 1.18 -16.35 0.42
CA VAL A 98 1.10 -15.86 -0.97
C VAL A 98 0.82 -17.03 -1.89
N LEU A 99 -0.11 -16.86 -2.83
CA LEU A 99 -0.40 -17.82 -3.88
C LEU A 99 0.02 -17.22 -5.23
N HIS A 100 0.55 -18.07 -6.10
CA HIS A 100 0.76 -17.73 -7.50
C HIS A 100 -0.55 -17.94 -8.28
N TRP A 101 -0.94 -16.93 -9.05
CA TRP A 101 -2.24 -16.81 -9.69
C TRP A 101 -2.08 -16.55 -11.18
N GLU A 102 -2.74 -17.36 -12.02
CA GLU A 102 -2.80 -17.20 -13.48
C GLU A 102 -1.43 -17.03 -14.19
N PHE A 103 -0.37 -17.59 -13.59
CA PHE A 103 1.02 -17.55 -14.09
C PHE A 103 1.66 -16.16 -14.25
N ASN A 104 1.00 -15.09 -13.82
CA ASN A 104 1.49 -13.73 -13.98
C ASN A 104 1.21 -12.82 -12.77
N HIS A 105 0.55 -13.33 -11.73
CA HIS A 105 0.08 -12.52 -10.61
C HIS A 105 0.31 -13.21 -9.26
N PHE A 106 0.38 -12.41 -8.21
CA PHE A 106 0.45 -12.88 -6.83
C PHE A 106 -0.71 -12.34 -6.02
N VAL A 107 -1.33 -13.21 -5.23
CA VAL A 107 -2.43 -12.88 -4.33
C VAL A 107 -2.15 -13.43 -2.95
N VAL A 108 -2.73 -12.83 -1.91
CA VAL A 108 -2.60 -13.33 -0.55
C VAL A 108 -3.83 -14.13 -0.16
N LEU A 109 -3.62 -15.37 0.28
CA LEU A 109 -4.65 -16.19 0.91
C LEU A 109 -4.80 -15.80 2.37
N VAL A 110 -6.02 -15.40 2.74
CA VAL A 110 -6.34 -14.93 4.10
C VAL A 110 -7.07 -15.99 4.89
N SER A 111 -8.02 -16.70 4.26
CA SER A 111 -8.75 -17.77 4.93
C SER A 111 -9.30 -18.78 3.92
N VAL A 112 -9.32 -20.06 4.31
CA VAL A 112 -9.94 -21.16 3.56
C VAL A 112 -11.18 -21.59 4.31
N GLY A 113 -12.33 -21.54 3.65
CA GLY A 113 -13.57 -22.16 4.11
C GLY A 113 -13.85 -23.45 3.35
N GLN A 114 -14.99 -24.09 3.65
CA GLN A 114 -15.35 -25.39 3.05
C GLN A 114 -15.49 -25.34 1.51
N ASN A 115 -16.10 -24.28 0.97
CA ASN A 115 -16.38 -24.18 -0.48
C ASN A 115 -15.94 -22.85 -1.11
N ARG A 116 -15.31 -21.99 -0.30
CA ARG A 116 -14.91 -20.63 -0.66
C ARG A 116 -13.62 -20.27 0.05
N VAL A 117 -12.81 -19.47 -0.61
CA VAL A 117 -11.55 -18.94 -0.10
C VAL A 117 -11.58 -17.43 -0.19
N VAL A 118 -10.99 -16.78 0.82
CA VAL A 118 -10.86 -15.33 0.87
C VAL A 118 -9.43 -14.97 0.48
N LEU A 119 -9.34 -14.16 -0.57
CA LEU A 119 -8.09 -13.67 -1.14
C LEU A 119 -8.01 -12.15 -0.95
N HIS A 120 -6.80 -11.64 -0.81
CA HIS A 120 -6.48 -10.23 -1.01
C HIS A 120 -5.65 -10.11 -2.27
N ASP A 121 -6.26 -9.53 -3.29
CA ASP A 121 -5.68 -9.30 -4.59
C ASP A 121 -5.19 -7.83 -4.64
N PRO A 122 -3.90 -7.56 -4.84
CA PRO A 122 -3.39 -6.20 -4.95
C PRO A 122 -4.06 -5.36 -6.05
N ALA A 123 -4.53 -5.99 -7.13
CA ALA A 123 -5.18 -5.30 -8.24
C ALA A 123 -6.68 -5.08 -8.00
N ARG A 124 -7.36 -6.07 -7.41
CA ARG A 124 -8.83 -6.12 -7.33
C ARG A 124 -9.40 -5.95 -5.91
N GLY A 125 -8.54 -5.97 -4.91
CA GLY A 125 -8.91 -5.87 -3.51
C GLY A 125 -9.29 -7.20 -2.86
N ARG A 126 -10.11 -7.15 -1.82
CA ARG A 126 -10.61 -8.35 -1.13
C ARG A 126 -11.58 -9.11 -2.04
N ARG A 127 -11.29 -10.38 -2.30
CA ARG A 127 -12.12 -11.28 -3.11
C ARG A 127 -12.50 -12.53 -2.33
N THR A 128 -13.68 -13.04 -2.61
CA THR A 128 -14.10 -14.38 -2.16
C THR A 128 -14.35 -15.21 -3.39
N VAL A 129 -13.53 -16.22 -3.63
CA VAL A 129 -13.59 -17.06 -4.83
C VAL A 129 -14.12 -18.45 -4.48
N SER A 130 -14.83 -19.07 -5.40
CA SER A 130 -15.28 -20.46 -5.27
C SER A 130 -14.10 -21.41 -5.45
N LEU A 131 -14.27 -22.65 -4.98
CA LEU A 131 -13.29 -23.72 -5.19
C LEU A 131 -13.06 -24.01 -6.69
N SER A 132 -14.10 -23.84 -7.53
CA SER A 132 -14.00 -23.99 -8.99
C SER A 132 -13.15 -22.89 -9.64
N GLU A 133 -13.33 -21.63 -9.25
CA GLU A 133 -12.52 -20.52 -9.76
C GLU A 133 -11.07 -20.65 -9.28
N LEU A 134 -10.89 -20.98 -8.01
CA LEU A 134 -9.58 -21.27 -7.43
C LEU A 134 -8.85 -22.36 -8.21
N SER A 135 -9.55 -23.43 -8.60
CA SER A 135 -8.95 -24.52 -9.37
C SER A 135 -8.47 -24.12 -10.76
N ALA A 136 -9.14 -23.16 -11.39
CA ALA A 136 -8.78 -22.71 -12.73
C ALA A 136 -7.59 -21.74 -12.70
N SER A 137 -7.49 -20.92 -11.65
CA SER A 137 -6.50 -19.84 -11.57
C SER A 137 -5.28 -20.14 -10.72
N PHE A 138 -5.37 -21.05 -9.73
CA PHE A 138 -4.24 -21.41 -8.87
C PHE A 138 -3.26 -22.30 -9.63
N THR A 139 -1.98 -21.93 -9.62
CA THR A 139 -0.97 -22.65 -10.40
C THR A 139 -0.31 -23.80 -9.64
N GLY A 140 -0.74 -24.13 -8.43
CA GLY A 140 -0.11 -25.15 -7.58
C GLY A 140 1.12 -24.68 -6.81
N VAL A 141 1.42 -23.37 -6.79
CA VAL A 141 2.60 -22.79 -6.12
C VAL A 141 2.14 -21.82 -5.03
N ALA A 142 2.58 -22.08 -3.80
CA ALA A 142 2.34 -21.22 -2.65
C ALA A 142 3.65 -20.86 -1.95
N LEU A 143 3.63 -19.73 -1.25
CA LEU A 143 4.72 -19.25 -0.42
C LEU A 143 4.16 -18.92 0.95
N GLU A 144 4.51 -19.75 1.93
CA GLU A 144 4.23 -19.43 3.33
C GLU A 144 5.22 -18.37 3.82
N VAL A 145 4.72 -17.44 4.63
CA VAL A 145 5.50 -16.30 5.11
C VAL A 145 5.17 -16.04 6.58
N TRP A 146 6.20 -15.95 7.42
CA TRP A 146 6.06 -15.64 8.83
C TRP A 146 7.22 -14.76 9.33
N PRO A 147 7.08 -14.09 10.48
CA PRO A 147 8.15 -13.30 11.07
C PRO A 147 9.38 -14.18 11.36
N GLY A 148 10.52 -13.82 10.79
CA GLY A 148 11.81 -14.41 11.14
C GLY A 148 12.40 -13.77 12.39
N SER A 149 13.61 -14.18 12.77
CA SER A 149 14.34 -13.62 13.92
C SER A 149 14.70 -12.15 13.75
N ALA A 150 14.91 -11.69 12.51
CA ALA A 150 15.20 -10.31 12.17
C ALA A 150 13.95 -9.43 11.98
N PHE A 151 12.74 -9.99 12.12
CA PHE A 151 11.51 -9.23 11.92
C PHE A 151 11.31 -8.22 13.06
N ASN A 152 11.20 -6.94 12.70
CA ASN A 152 10.87 -5.88 13.63
C ASN A 152 9.54 -5.22 13.25
N ALA A 153 8.59 -5.17 14.19
CA ALA A 153 7.25 -4.63 13.99
C ALA A 153 7.16 -3.10 13.94
N ASN A 154 8.30 -2.38 13.96
CA ASN A 154 8.30 -0.93 13.86
C ASN A 154 7.69 -0.48 12.53
N THR A 155 6.70 0.40 12.63
CA THR A 155 6.00 0.95 11.48
C THR A 155 6.86 1.99 10.79
N VAL A 156 7.28 1.71 9.54
CA VAL A 156 7.97 2.67 8.68
C VAL A 156 6.90 3.41 7.89
N ARG A 157 6.39 4.52 8.43
CA ARG A 157 5.50 5.44 7.70
C ARG A 157 6.26 6.71 7.37
N ASN A 158 6.36 7.03 6.08
CA ASN A 158 6.67 8.39 5.64
C ASN A 158 5.39 9.23 5.80
N THR A 159 5.17 9.75 7.01
CA THR A 159 4.10 10.73 7.21
C THR A 159 4.57 12.06 6.62
N PHE A 160 4.13 12.38 5.40
CA PHE A 160 4.16 13.75 4.93
C PHE A 160 3.20 14.56 5.82
N SER A 161 3.75 15.35 6.72
CA SER A 161 2.95 16.28 7.51
C SER A 161 2.34 17.30 6.54
N LEU A 162 1.01 17.37 6.47
CA LEU A 162 0.30 18.45 5.74
C LEU A 162 0.70 19.84 6.28
N GLY A 163 1.21 19.90 7.52
CA GLY A 163 1.79 21.10 8.11
C GLY A 163 3.02 21.62 7.34
N THR A 164 3.79 20.75 6.70
CA THR A 164 4.95 21.17 5.88
C THR A 164 4.52 21.72 4.52
N LEU A 165 3.37 21.29 3.99
CA LEU A 165 2.82 21.82 2.73
C LEU A 165 2.09 23.16 2.92
N THR A 166 1.62 23.44 4.13
CA THR A 166 0.90 24.69 4.48
C THR A 166 1.80 25.78 5.07
N GLY A 167 3.04 25.45 5.45
CA GLY A 167 4.00 26.39 6.06
C GLY A 167 4.47 27.53 5.15
N SER A 168 4.37 27.38 3.82
CA SER A 168 4.82 28.40 2.85
C SER A 168 3.72 29.29 2.30
N VAL A 169 2.46 29.14 2.73
CA VAL A 169 1.35 29.90 2.15
C VAL A 169 1.02 31.14 2.99
N HIS A 170 2.01 32.02 3.18
CA HIS A 170 1.83 33.33 3.83
C HIS A 170 0.88 34.28 3.06
N GLY A 171 0.50 33.97 1.82
CA GLY A 171 -0.38 34.79 0.98
C GLY A 171 -1.84 34.35 0.92
N LEU A 172 -2.19 33.12 1.29
CA LEU A 172 -3.55 32.59 1.08
C LEU A 172 -4.60 33.22 2.02
N LYS A 173 -4.17 33.63 3.22
CA LYS A 173 -5.03 34.34 4.18
C LYS A 173 -5.48 35.71 3.65
N TRP A 174 -4.64 36.41 2.88
CA TRP A 174 -4.98 37.71 2.30
C TRP A 174 -5.87 37.57 1.06
N THR A 175 -5.65 36.55 0.23
CA THR A 175 -6.48 36.29 -0.96
C THR A 175 -7.90 35.84 -0.60
N LEU A 176 -8.05 34.94 0.40
CA LEU A 176 -9.38 34.53 0.87
C LEU A 176 -10.13 35.68 1.56
N GLY A 177 -9.42 36.60 2.22
CA GLY A 177 -10.01 37.81 2.80
C GLY A 177 -10.62 38.75 1.75
N LYS A 178 -10.09 38.78 0.52
CA LYS A 178 -10.69 39.55 -0.59
C LYS A 178 -12.00 38.98 -1.08
N ILE A 179 -12.15 37.66 -1.08
CA ILE A 179 -13.37 36.98 -1.53
C ILE A 179 -14.52 37.16 -0.54
N PHE A 180 -14.21 37.26 0.76
CA PHE A 180 -15.20 37.46 1.81
C PHE A 180 -15.57 38.93 2.09
N TRP A 181 -14.77 39.90 1.62
CA TRP A 181 -15.07 41.33 1.81
C TRP A 181 -15.80 41.95 0.59
N THR A 182 -15.67 41.39 -0.61
CA THR A 182 -16.39 41.95 -1.77
C THR A 182 -17.86 41.55 -1.71
N ASP A 183 -18.69 42.49 -1.24
CA ASP A 183 -20.12 42.54 -1.50
C ASP A 183 -20.44 42.37 -3.00
N PRO A 184 -21.64 41.86 -3.35
CA PRO A 184 -21.98 41.33 -4.66
C PRO A 184 -22.45 42.45 -5.61
N THR A 185 -21.55 43.27 -6.12
CA THR A 185 -21.87 44.09 -7.30
C THR A 185 -20.65 44.28 -8.17
N THR A 186 -20.84 43.93 -9.44
CA THR A 186 -19.97 44.20 -10.60
C THR A 186 -18.90 43.15 -10.89
N VAL A 187 -19.36 42.03 -11.46
CA VAL A 187 -18.62 41.38 -12.53
C VAL A 187 -18.79 42.27 -13.77
N ASP A 188 -17.86 43.18 -14.00
CA ASP A 188 -17.63 43.72 -15.33
C ASP A 188 -16.40 43.03 -15.90
N ILE A 189 -16.67 42.08 -16.79
CA ILE A 189 -15.70 41.58 -17.76
C ILE A 189 -15.48 42.74 -18.73
N SER A 190 -14.43 43.53 -18.52
CA SER A 190 -13.88 44.37 -19.59
C SER A 190 -12.37 44.26 -19.60
N CYS A 191 -11.89 43.46 -20.55
CA CYS A 191 -10.52 43.48 -21.03
C CYS A 191 -10.23 44.88 -21.63
N PRO A 192 -9.03 45.44 -21.44
CA PRO A 192 -8.46 46.28 -22.48
C PRO A 192 -7.07 45.79 -22.89
N HIS A 193 -7.01 45.52 -24.20
CA HIS A 193 -5.87 45.63 -25.08
C HIS A 193 -5.08 46.93 -24.84
N ASP A 194 -3.76 46.79 -24.90
CA ASP A 194 -2.80 47.61 -25.65
C ASP A 194 -2.47 49.08 -25.33
N GLU A 195 -1.18 49.32 -25.55
CA GLU A 195 -0.60 50.49 -26.20
C GLU A 195 -0.22 51.75 -25.37
N ALA A 196 1.04 51.70 -24.93
CA ALA A 196 2.12 52.58 -25.40
C ALA A 196 2.53 53.87 -24.64
N ARG A 197 3.87 53.93 -24.58
CA ARG A 197 4.78 55.02 -25.00
C ARG A 197 5.29 56.02 -23.95
N SER A 198 6.63 55.98 -23.85
CA SER A 198 7.57 57.13 -23.94
C SER A 198 7.65 58.04 -22.70
N LYS A 199 8.80 58.46 -22.15
CA LYS A 199 10.23 58.61 -22.52
C LYS A 199 11.03 58.47 -21.19
N ALA A 200 12.35 58.47 -21.03
CA ALA A 200 13.50 58.95 -21.80
C ALA A 200 14.76 58.28 -21.18
N SER A 201 15.68 57.73 -21.98
CA SER A 201 16.98 58.33 -22.36
C SER A 201 18.18 58.03 -21.44
N GLY A 202 19.09 57.20 -21.96
CA GLY A 202 20.52 57.51 -22.04
C GLY A 202 21.46 56.87 -21.02
N LEU A 203 22.25 55.87 -21.44
CA LEU A 203 23.71 56.03 -21.61
C LEU A 203 24.33 54.82 -22.34
N THR A 204 25.14 55.10 -23.35
CA THR A 204 25.93 54.19 -24.20
C THR A 204 27.24 53.73 -23.52
N PRO A 205 27.94 52.71 -24.05
CA PRO A 205 29.01 51.96 -23.37
C PRO A 205 30.42 52.40 -23.81
N PRO A 206 31.49 51.74 -23.31
CA PRO A 206 32.68 51.56 -24.12
C PRO A 206 33.18 50.09 -24.22
N ARG A 207 33.48 49.76 -25.48
CA ARG A 207 34.48 48.85 -26.09
C ARG A 207 34.71 47.45 -25.53
#